data_AF-A0A7S2UWQ8-F1
#
_entry.id   AF-A0A7S2UWQ8-F1
#
_cell.length_a   1.000
_cell.length_b   1.000
_cell.length_c   1.000
_cell.angle_alpha   90.00
_cell.angle_beta   90.00
_cell.angle_gamma   90.00
#
_symmetry.space_group_name_H-M   'P 1'
#
loop_
_entity.id
_entity.type
_entity.pdbx_description
1 polymer ?
#
loop_
_entity_poly.entity_id
_entity_poly.type
_entity_poly.pdbx_seq_one_letter_code
_entity_poly.pdbx_strand_id
1 'polypeptide(L)'
;DDPELIRIRQQRLAQMKQAHSKEKENKSKGHGQYREITQDEFLPEVTGSQHVLCHFFTEEFERCKIMHHHLGRLAPFHLEAKFIKMNANKAPFFVQKLQIRV
;
A
#
# COMPACT_ATOMS: atom_id res chain seq x y z
N ASP A 1 42.09 2.13 -14.38
CA ASP A 1 40.68 2.26 -13.98
C ASP A 1 40.39 3.68 -13.52
N ASP A 2 39.37 4.30 -14.08
CA ASP A 2 38.96 5.66 -13.75
C ASP A 2 38.25 5.69 -12.37
N PRO A 3 38.76 6.44 -11.38
CA PRO A 3 38.14 6.56 -10.05
C PRO A 3 36.67 6.99 -10.09
N GLU A 4 36.26 7.79 -11.08
CA GLU A 4 34.88 8.24 -11.22
C GLU A 4 33.94 7.10 -11.63
N LEU A 5 34.37 6.25 -12.58
CA LEU A 5 33.62 5.07 -13.01
C LEU A 5 33.41 4.07 -11.86
N ILE A 6 34.42 3.91 -10.99
CA ILE A 6 34.33 3.06 -9.79
C ILE A 6 33.28 3.61 -8.82
N ARG A 7 33.28 4.93 -8.58
CA ARG A 7 32.31 5.59 -7.70
C ARG A 7 30.87 5.44 -8.21
N ILE A 8 30.64 5.65 -9.51
CA ILE A 8 29.30 5.48 -10.13
C ILE A 8 28.81 4.03 -9.98
N ARG A 9 29.69 3.06 -10.22
CA ARG A 9 29.37 1.64 -10.07
C ARG A 9 28.97 1.29 -8.63
N GLN A 10 29.75 1.76 -7.65
CA GLN A 10 29.45 1.54 -6.24
C GLN A 10 28.12 2.16 -5.81
N GLN A 11 27.83 3.40 -6.25
CA GLN A 11 26.55 4.06 -5.96
C GLN A 11 25.35 3.28 -6.51
N ARG A 12 25.42 2.81 -7.77
CA ARG A 12 24.34 2.00 -8.37
C ARG A 12 24.12 0.69 -7.63
N LEU A 13 25.20 0.00 -7.26
CA LEU A 13 25.14 -1.23 -6.46
C LEU A 13 24.47 -0.99 -5.09
N ALA A 14 24.80 0.12 -4.42
CA ALA A 14 24.17 0.49 -3.15
C ALA A 14 22.67 0.78 -3.32
N GLN A 15 22.29 1.54 -4.35
CA GLN A 15 20.88 1.84 -4.65
C GLN A 15 20.07 0.57 -4.93
N MET A 16 20.59 -0.33 -5.76
CA MET A 16 19.93 -1.62 -6.05
C MET A 16 19.74 -2.47 -4.80
N LYS A 17 20.77 -2.57 -3.93
CA LYS A 17 20.67 -3.30 -2.66
C LYS A 17 19.62 -2.70 -1.73
N GLN A 18 19.58 -1.36 -1.63
CA GLN A 18 18.62 -0.66 -0.79
C GLN A 18 17.18 -0.87 -1.29
N ALA A 19 16.95 -0.76 -2.61
CA ALA A 19 15.64 -1.01 -3.22
C ALA A 19 15.15 -2.43 -2.94
N HIS A 20 16.00 -3.43 -3.19
CA HIS A 20 15.66 -4.83 -2.93
C HIS A 20 15.36 -5.11 -1.44
N SER A 21 16.12 -4.50 -0.53
CA SER A 21 15.86 -4.62 0.90
C SER A 21 14.51 -4.02 1.28
N LYS A 22 14.18 -2.85 0.72
CA LYS A 22 12.90 -2.16 0.97
C LYS A 22 11.72 -2.96 0.43
N GLU A 23 11.83 -3.53 -0.78
CA GLU A 23 10.80 -4.41 -1.32
C GLU A 23 10.55 -5.63 -0.44
N LYS A 24 11.62 -6.25 0.08
CA LYS A 24 11.50 -7.39 1.00
C LYS A 24 10.80 -7.00 2.31
N GLU A 25 11.14 -5.85 2.87
CA GLU A 25 10.47 -5.30 4.06
C GLU A 25 8.98 -5.04 3.78
N ASN A 26 8.66 -4.38 2.67
CA ASN A 26 7.28 -4.09 2.28
C ASN A 26 6.46 -5.37 2.10
N LYS A 27 7.02 -6.40 1.45
CA LYS A 27 6.37 -7.72 1.36
C LYS A 27 6.10 -8.32 2.73
N SER A 28 7.05 -8.22 3.68
CA SER A 28 6.84 -8.72 5.06
C SER A 28 5.73 -7.98 5.81
N LYS A 29 5.50 -6.70 5.47
CA LYS A 29 4.39 -5.88 6.00
C LYS A 29 3.06 -6.17 5.31
N GLY A 30 2.99 -7.09 4.36
CA GLY A 30 1.76 -7.44 3.62
C GLY A 30 1.48 -6.56 2.41
N HIS A 31 2.48 -5.84 1.87
CA HIS A 31 2.35 -5.20 0.56
C HIS A 31 2.31 -6.27 -0.53
N GLY A 32 1.70 -5.97 -1.68
CA GLY A 32 1.49 -6.95 -2.74
C GLY A 32 0.14 -7.65 -2.69
N GLN A 33 -0.66 -7.40 -1.65
CA GLN A 33 -1.97 -8.01 -1.45
C GLN A 33 -3.04 -6.93 -1.31
N TYR A 34 -4.27 -7.28 -1.68
CA TYR A 34 -5.45 -6.45 -1.45
C TYR A 34 -6.36 -7.15 -0.45
N ARG A 35 -6.34 -6.70 0.81
CA ARG A 35 -7.06 -7.35 1.91
C ARG A 35 -8.07 -6.43 2.58
N GLU A 36 -9.09 -7.06 3.14
CA GLU A 36 -10.04 -6.38 4.03
C GLU A 36 -9.46 -6.24 5.42
N ILE A 37 -9.67 -5.09 6.03
CA ILE A 37 -9.31 -4.81 7.42
C ILE A 37 -10.51 -4.27 8.18
N THR A 38 -10.45 -4.42 9.50
CA THR A 38 -11.42 -3.85 10.44
C THR A 38 -11.03 -2.41 10.82
N GLN A 39 -11.95 -1.71 11.49
CA GLN A 39 -11.71 -0.35 11.97
C GLN A 39 -10.48 -0.28 12.91
N ASP A 40 -10.30 -1.27 13.79
CA ASP A 40 -9.23 -1.27 14.79
C ASP A 40 -7.85 -1.51 14.17
N GLU A 41 -7.82 -2.22 13.03
CA GLU A 41 -6.60 -2.46 12.27
C GLU A 41 -6.17 -1.26 11.44
N PHE A 42 -7.06 -0.28 11.19
CA PHE A 42 -6.78 0.84 10.28
C PHE A 42 -5.53 1.63 10.66
N LEU A 43 -5.41 2.08 11.92
CA LEU A 43 -4.28 2.90 12.36
C LEU A 43 -2.94 2.14 12.28
N PRO A 44 -2.78 0.94 12.87
CA PRO A 44 -1.56 0.16 12.73
C PRO A 44 -1.13 -0.06 11.27
N GLU A 45 -2.10 -0.30 10.39
CA GLU A 45 -1.87 -0.54 8.97
C GLU A 45 -1.37 0.71 8.23
N VAL A 46 -2.01 1.86 8.44
CA VAL A 46 -1.65 3.12 7.76
C VAL A 46 -0.36 3.72 8.31
N THR A 47 -0.07 3.57 9.60
CA THR A 47 1.16 4.13 10.20
C THR A 47 2.38 3.23 10.00
N GLY A 48 2.19 1.93 9.74
CA GLY A 48 3.28 0.97 9.56
C GLY A 48 3.97 1.01 8.20
N SER A 49 3.41 1.77 7.24
CA SER A 49 3.87 1.82 5.85
C SER A 49 3.96 3.26 5.34
N GLN A 50 4.91 3.54 4.44
CA GLN A 50 5.12 4.89 3.92
C GLN A 50 3.96 5.36 3.04
N HIS A 51 3.46 4.49 2.17
CA HIS A 51 2.31 4.78 1.32
C HIS A 51 1.26 3.69 1.52
N VAL A 52 0.01 4.11 1.71
CA VAL A 52 -1.12 3.21 1.90
C VAL A 52 -2.30 3.73 1.10
N LEU A 53 -2.90 2.84 0.31
CA LEU A 53 -4.16 3.05 -0.37
C LEU A 53 -5.23 2.28 0.40
N CYS A 54 -6.12 3.02 1.04
CA CYS A 54 -7.30 2.45 1.70
C CYS A 54 -8.56 2.78 0.92
N HIS A 55 -9.24 1.74 0.42
CA HIS A 55 -10.54 1.90 -0.21
C HIS A 55 -11.65 1.68 0.82
N PHE A 56 -12.32 2.77 1.20
CA PHE A 56 -13.57 2.72 1.93
C PHE A 56 -14.69 2.35 0.96
N PHE A 57 -15.34 1.21 1.21
CA PHE A 57 -16.36 0.66 0.31
C PHE A 57 -17.68 0.39 1.02
N THR A 58 -18.76 0.35 0.25
CA THR A 58 -20.08 -0.11 0.68
C THR A 58 -20.56 -1.16 -0.32
N GLU A 59 -21.17 -2.24 0.16
CA GLU A 59 -21.62 -3.37 -0.69
C GLU A 59 -22.73 -2.98 -1.69
N GLU A 60 -23.45 -1.90 -1.38
CA GLU A 60 -24.54 -1.35 -2.19
C GLU A 60 -24.07 -0.68 -3.49
N PHE A 61 -22.80 -0.27 -3.59
CA PHE A 61 -22.27 0.43 -4.76
C PHE A 61 -21.54 -0.51 -5.72
N GLU A 62 -22.11 -0.70 -6.91
CA GLU A 62 -21.50 -1.52 -7.97
C GLU A 62 -20.11 -1.01 -8.39
N ARG A 63 -19.88 0.30 -8.29
CA ARG A 63 -18.56 0.92 -8.58
C ARG A 63 -17.46 0.42 -7.64
N CYS A 64 -17.79 0.06 -6.40
CA CYS A 64 -16.82 -0.53 -5.47
C CYS A 64 -16.31 -1.90 -5.98
N LYS A 65 -17.14 -2.68 -6.68
CA LYS A 65 -16.71 -3.95 -7.27
C LYS A 65 -15.69 -3.75 -8.39
N ILE A 66 -15.89 -2.73 -9.22
CA ILE A 66 -14.94 -2.35 -10.26
C ILE A 66 -13.61 -1.93 -9.62
N MET A 67 -13.66 -1.09 -8.59
CA MET A 67 -12.47 -0.69 -7.84
C MET A 67 -11.74 -1.88 -7.21
N HIS A 68 -12.47 -2.82 -6.61
CA HIS A 68 -11.88 -4.05 -6.06
C HIS A 68 -11.13 -4.86 -7.11
N HIS A 69 -11.70 -5.01 -8.31
CA HIS A 69 -11.06 -5.73 -9.41
C HIS A 69 -9.72 -5.09 -9.79
N HIS A 70 -9.70 -3.77 -10.01
CA HIS A 70 -8.48 -3.08 -10.42
C HIS A 70 -7.43 -3.01 -9.30
N LEU A 71 -7.85 -2.70 -8.06
CA LEU A 71 -6.93 -2.64 -6.91
C LEU A 71 -6.33 -4.01 -6.59
N GLY A 72 -7.13 -5.08 -6.69
CA GLY A 72 -6.62 -6.45 -6.52
C GLY A 72 -5.59 -6.83 -7.59
N ARG A 73 -5.75 -6.34 -8.82
CA ARG A 73 -4.76 -6.55 -9.89
C ARG A 73 -3.52 -5.69 -9.73
N LEU A 74 -3.64 -4.47 -9.22
CA LEU A 74 -2.51 -3.54 -9.06
C LEU A 74 -1.64 -3.88 -7.86
N ALA A 75 -2.23 -4.37 -6.77
CA ALA A 75 -1.52 -4.61 -5.52
C ALA A 75 -0.22 -5.42 -5.69
N PRO A 76 -0.16 -6.54 -6.46
CA PRO A 76 1.06 -7.32 -6.65
C PRO A 76 2.17 -6.59 -7.41
N PHE A 77 1.82 -5.61 -8.26
CA PHE A 77 2.78 -4.85 -9.07
C PHE A 77 3.34 -3.63 -8.33
N HIS A 78 2.65 -3.15 -7.30
CA HIS A 78 2.99 -1.93 -6.58
C HIS A 78 3.33 -2.23 -5.12
N LEU A 79 4.55 -2.69 -4.87
CA LEU A 79 5.05 -3.01 -3.53
C LEU A 79 5.49 -1.78 -2.75
N GLU A 80 5.55 -0.61 -3.38
CA GLU A 80 5.84 0.66 -2.75
C GLU A 80 4.67 1.20 -1.92
N ALA A 81 3.46 0.67 -2.16
CA ALA A 81 2.24 1.07 -1.47
C ALA A 81 1.45 -0.15 -0.96
N LYS A 82 0.87 -0.01 0.23
CA LYS A 82 0.02 -1.04 0.82
C LYS A 82 -1.42 -0.87 0.34
N PHE A 83 -2.05 -1.95 -0.13
CA PHE A 83 -3.43 -1.91 -0.62
C PHE A 83 -4.36 -2.58 0.39
N ILE A 84 -5.29 -1.82 0.94
CA ILE A 84 -6.26 -2.30 1.93
C ILE A 84 -7.66 -1.79 1.58
N LYS A 85 -8.68 -2.51 2.06
CA LYS A 85 -10.08 -2.09 1.95
C LYS A 85 -10.78 -2.20 3.29
N MET A 86 -11.77 -1.35 3.50
CA MET A 86 -12.55 -1.33 4.73
C MET A 86 -14.00 -0.97 4.43
N ASN A 87 -14.93 -1.68 5.05
CA ASN A 87 -16.35 -1.39 4.88
C ASN A 87 -16.70 -0.10 5.64
N ALA A 88 -17.21 0.90 4.91
CA ALA A 88 -17.53 2.22 5.46
C ALA A 88 -18.60 2.16 6.57
N ASN A 89 -19.59 1.26 6.42
CA ASN A 89 -20.64 1.08 7.41
C ASN A 89 -20.11 0.47 8.72
N LYS A 90 -18.98 -0.25 8.65
CA LYS A 90 -18.31 -0.83 9.82
C LYS A 90 -17.23 0.07 10.41
N ALA A 91 -16.97 1.24 9.81
CA ALA A 91 -15.92 2.16 10.22
C ALA A 91 -16.42 3.61 10.43
N PRO A 92 -17.51 3.84 11.19
CA PRO A 92 -18.16 5.15 11.29
C PRO A 92 -17.22 6.24 11.83
N PHE A 93 -16.30 5.88 12.72
CA PHE A 93 -15.33 6.83 13.29
C PHE A 93 -14.46 7.46 12.19
N PHE A 94 -13.88 6.64 11.31
CA PHE A 94 -13.01 7.13 10.25
C PHE A 94 -13.79 7.77 9.11
N VAL A 95 -14.98 7.27 8.79
CA VAL A 95 -15.87 7.90 7.80
C VAL A 95 -16.18 9.34 8.21
N GLN A 96 -16.57 9.55 9.46
CA GLN A 96 -16.84 10.89 9.98
C GLN A 96 -15.57 11.74 10.07
N LYS A 97 -14.48 11.18 10.63
CA LYS A 97 -13.23 11.92 10.87
C LYS A 97 -12.54 12.36 9.58
N LEU A 98 -12.57 11.53 8.55
CA LEU A 98 -11.97 11.80 7.24
C LEU A 98 -12.96 12.42 6.25
N GLN A 99 -14.21 12.68 6.68
CA GLN A 99 -15.28 13.25 5.88
C GLN A 99 -15.52 12.49 4.57
N ILE A 100 -15.48 11.15 4.66
CA ILE A 100 -15.68 10.28 3.51
C ILE A 100 -17.15 10.35 3.11
N ARG A 101 -17.39 10.67 1.84
CA ARG A 101 -18.71 10.63 1.22
C ARG A 101 -18.82 9.30 0.50
N VAL A 102 -19.55 8.38 1.14
CA VAL A 102 -19.95 7.11 0.56
C VAL A 102 -21.26 7.29 -0.19
#